data_AF-A0A849R684-F1
#
_entry.id   AF-A0A849R684-F1
#
_cell.length_a   1.000
_cell.length_b   1.000
_cell.length_c   1.000
_cell.angle_alpha   90.00
_cell.angle_beta   90.00
_cell.angle_gamma   90.00
#
_symmetry.space_group_name_H-M   'P 1'
#
loop_
_entity.id
_entity.type
_entity.pdbx_description
1 polymer ?
#
loop_
_entity_poly.entity_id
_entity_poly.type
_entity_poly.pdbx_seq_one_letter_code
_entity_poly.pdbx_strand_id
1 'polypeptide(L)'
;VFKGSAKLTKRLQAVGYVEADSVRDCLLFRKGERFRGHEFHYSAVCVKAEFAYALLKGVGIANKKDGIVREKALASYTHLHALGNEKAFLRFLEAVG
;
A
#
# COMPACT_ATOMS: atom_id res chain seq x y z
N VAL A 1 -10.30 5.14 -11.63
CA VAL A 1 -9.16 4.97 -12.58
C VAL A 1 -7.97 5.82 -12.11
N PHE A 2 -6.80 5.24 -11.88
CA PHE A 2 -5.58 6.00 -11.57
C PHE A 2 -4.90 6.46 -12.86
N LYS A 3 -4.46 7.72 -12.96
CA LYS A 3 -3.70 8.21 -14.12
C LYS A 3 -2.23 7.86 -13.96
N GLY A 4 -1.79 6.78 -14.62
CA GLY A 4 -0.41 6.30 -14.58
C GLY A 4 -0.18 5.13 -15.54
N SER A 5 1.04 4.60 -15.52
CA SER A 5 1.42 3.40 -16.27
C SER A 5 2.05 2.37 -15.33
N ALA A 6 1.87 1.10 -15.66
CA ALA A 6 2.52 -0.01 -15.00
C ALA A 6 3.21 -0.86 -16.07
N LYS A 7 4.41 -1.36 -15.76
CA LYS A 7 5.12 -2.31 -16.61
C LYS A 7 5.71 -3.44 -15.78
N LEU A 8 5.65 -4.65 -16.30
CA LEU A 8 6.41 -5.76 -15.76
C LEU A 8 7.88 -5.56 -16.14
N THR A 9 8.79 -5.75 -15.18
CA THR A 9 10.23 -5.67 -15.44
C THR A 9 10.83 -7.07 -15.49
N LYS A 10 12.05 -7.20 -16.03
CA LYS A 10 12.77 -8.48 -16.11
C LYS A 10 13.37 -8.94 -14.77
N ARG A 11 13.34 -8.10 -13.74
CA ARG A 11 14.01 -8.36 -12.45
C ARG A 11 13.06 -8.05 -11.30
N LEU A 12 13.23 -8.77 -10.20
CA LEU A 12 12.50 -8.50 -8.98
C LEU A 12 12.76 -7.05 -8.51
N GLN A 13 11.70 -6.28 -8.28
CA GLN A 13 11.81 -4.88 -7.85
C GLN A 13 11.87 -4.79 -6.32
N ALA A 14 11.08 -5.60 -5.63
CA ALA A 14 11.13 -5.71 -4.19
C ALA A 14 10.67 -7.09 -3.70
N VAL A 15 11.32 -7.56 -2.63
CA VAL A 15 10.88 -8.70 -1.82
C VAL A 15 11.29 -8.48 -0.39
N GLY A 16 10.35 -8.64 0.55
CA GLY A 16 10.65 -8.63 1.97
C GLY A 16 9.56 -8.02 2.83
N TYR A 17 9.89 -7.82 4.11
CA TYR A 17 8.97 -7.24 5.09
C TYR A 17 8.84 -5.73 4.94
N VAL A 18 7.62 -5.24 5.13
CA VAL A 18 7.26 -3.83 5.18
C VAL A 18 6.91 -3.44 6.61
N GLU A 19 7.39 -2.28 7.03
CA GLU A 19 6.87 -1.54 8.19
C GLU A 19 6.56 -0.13 7.74
N ALA A 20 5.36 0.38 8.05
CA ALA A 20 4.88 1.64 7.50
C ALA A 20 3.93 2.37 8.45
N ASP A 21 3.89 3.69 8.29
CA ASP A 21 2.90 4.56 8.90
C ASP A 21 1.88 5.02 7.86
N SER A 22 0.59 5.02 8.23
CA SER A 22 -0.44 5.65 7.41
C SER A 22 -0.37 7.17 7.58
N VAL A 23 -0.04 7.91 6.53
CA VAL A 23 0.09 9.38 6.58
C VAL A 23 -1.24 10.12 6.37
N ARG A 24 -2.30 9.37 6.10
CA ARG A 24 -3.69 9.84 5.91
C ARG A 24 -4.66 8.72 6.22
N ASP A 25 -5.94 9.07 6.32
CA ASP A 25 -7.00 8.07 6.33
C ASP A 25 -7.09 7.40 4.97
N CYS A 26 -7.26 6.08 4.98
CA CYS A 26 -7.51 5.27 3.80
C CYS A 26 -8.49 4.15 4.13
N LEU A 27 -8.78 3.30 3.15
CA LEU A 27 -9.71 2.18 3.30
C LEU A 27 -9.37 1.25 4.49
N LEU A 28 -8.08 1.08 4.79
CA LEU A 28 -7.60 0.09 5.75
C LEU A 28 -7.13 0.70 7.08
N PHE A 29 -6.58 1.92 7.04
CA PHE A 29 -5.88 2.52 8.17
C PHE A 29 -6.29 3.97 8.39
N ARG A 30 -6.27 4.39 9.65
CA ARG A 30 -6.38 5.80 10.06
C ARG A 30 -5.01 6.46 10.06
N LYS A 31 -4.98 7.77 9.83
CA LYS A 31 -3.74 8.55 9.89
C LYS A 31 -3.03 8.33 11.24
N GLY A 32 -1.72 8.08 11.19
CA GLY A 32 -0.87 7.83 12.34
C GLY A 32 -0.79 6.36 12.76
N GLU A 33 -1.61 5.47 12.19
CA GLU A 33 -1.50 4.05 12.49
C GLU A 33 -0.27 3.43 11.84
N ARG A 34 0.44 2.62 12.62
CA ARG A 34 1.57 1.80 12.16
C ARG A 34 1.11 0.39 11.86
N PHE A 35 1.62 -0.18 10.77
CA PHE A 35 1.30 -1.54 10.37
C PHE A 35 2.50 -2.27 9.76
N ARG A 36 2.36 -3.59 9.65
CA ARG A 36 3.36 -4.48 9.07
C ARG A 36 2.75 -5.34 7.97
N GLY A 37 3.57 -5.63 6.99
CA GLY A 37 3.20 -6.46 5.84
C GLY A 37 4.42 -7.03 5.16
N HIS A 38 4.24 -7.43 3.91
CA HIS A 38 5.33 -7.81 3.03
C HIS A 38 5.08 -7.28 1.62
N GLU A 39 6.12 -7.14 0.83
CA GLU A 39 6.02 -6.78 -0.58
C GLU A 39 6.71 -7.87 -1.41
N PHE A 40 6.17 -8.13 -2.60
CA PHE A 40 6.78 -9.00 -3.60
C PHE A 40 6.29 -8.58 -4.98
N HIS A 41 7.10 -7.82 -5.73
CA HIS A 41 6.70 -7.36 -7.06
C HIS A 41 7.84 -7.24 -8.06
N TYR A 42 7.52 -7.58 -9.31
CA TYR A 42 8.37 -7.36 -10.50
C TYR A 42 7.96 -6.10 -11.27
N SER A 43 6.75 -5.60 -11.06
CA SER A 43 6.26 -4.44 -11.78
C SER A 43 6.80 -3.14 -11.18
N ALA A 44 6.92 -2.13 -12.04
CA ALA A 44 7.17 -0.75 -11.68
C ALA A 44 5.99 0.12 -12.15
N VAL A 45 5.61 1.09 -11.32
CA VAL A 45 4.47 1.99 -11.59
C VAL A 45 4.98 3.43 -11.66
N CYS A 46 4.59 4.14 -12.71
CA CYS A 46 4.75 5.58 -12.81
C CYS A 46 3.37 6.22 -12.70
N VAL A 47 3.11 6.91 -11.59
CA VAL A 47 1.79 7.46 -11.29
C VAL A 47 1.92 8.79 -10.58
N LYS A 48 1.06 9.74 -10.94
CA LYS A 48 0.84 10.95 -10.16
C LYS A 48 -0.40 10.72 -9.30
N ALA A 49 -0.18 10.26 -8.07
CA ALA A 49 -1.24 9.93 -7.13
C ALA A 49 -0.89 10.40 -5.73
N GLU A 50 -1.91 10.42 -4.90
CA GLU A 50 -1.74 10.60 -3.47
C GLU A 50 -1.39 9.27 -2.80
N PHE A 51 -0.48 9.29 -1.84
CA PHE A 51 -0.01 8.10 -1.13
C PHE A 51 -0.52 8.07 0.30
N ALA A 52 -0.95 6.89 0.73
CA ALA A 52 -1.41 6.61 2.09
C ALA A 52 -0.29 6.16 3.01
N TYR A 53 0.76 5.53 2.51
CA TYR A 53 1.77 4.89 3.34
C TYR A 53 3.13 5.57 3.20
N ALA A 54 3.76 5.86 4.34
CA ALA A 54 5.18 6.16 4.44
C ALA A 54 5.90 4.92 4.98
N LEU A 55 6.78 4.33 4.16
CA LEU A 55 7.49 3.11 4.50
C LEU A 55 8.71 3.42 5.36
N LEU A 56 8.75 2.83 6.55
CA LEU A 56 9.93 2.77 7.43
C LEU A 56 10.87 1.65 6.96
N LYS A 57 10.30 0.57 6.44
CA LYS A 57 10.98 -0.56 5.80
C LYS A 57 10.22 -0.98 4.55
N GLY A 58 10.94 -1.36 3.50
CA GLY A 58 10.39 -1.74 2.19
C GLY A 58 10.74 -0.74 1.08
N VAL A 59 10.28 -1.00 -0.14
CA VAL A 59 10.55 -0.23 -1.36
C VAL A 59 9.31 0.57 -1.75
N GLY A 60 8.15 -0.10 -1.87
CA GLY A 60 6.89 0.50 -2.27
C GLY A 60 6.84 0.94 -3.73
N ILE A 61 5.93 1.88 -4.02
CA ILE A 61 5.70 2.39 -5.38
C ILE A 61 6.74 3.46 -5.76
N ALA A 62 7.03 4.42 -4.88
CA ALA A 62 7.95 5.51 -5.17
C ALA A 62 8.51 6.15 -3.90
N ASN A 63 9.84 6.30 -3.81
CA ASN A 63 10.50 7.07 -2.75
C ASN A 63 10.03 6.71 -1.33
N LYS A 64 10.01 5.41 -0.98
CA LYS A 64 9.50 4.89 0.31
C LYS A 64 8.03 5.27 0.57
N LYS A 65 7.23 5.43 -0.49
CA LYS A 65 5.78 5.62 -0.41
C LYS A 65 5.06 4.49 -1.13
N ASP A 66 3.93 4.09 -0.57
CA ASP A 66 3.06 3.05 -1.11
C ASP A 66 1.59 3.40 -0.81
N GLY A 67 0.66 2.56 -1.28
CA GLY A 67 -0.77 2.76 -1.06
C GLY A 67 -1.29 4.00 -1.78
N ILE A 68 -1.39 3.95 -3.11
CA ILE A 68 -2.04 5.03 -3.85
C ILE A 68 -3.54 5.06 -3.58
N VAL A 69 -4.06 6.25 -3.29
CA VAL A 69 -5.47 6.45 -2.95
C VAL A 69 -6.20 7.32 -3.96
N ARG A 70 -7.46 6.97 -4.20
CA ARG A 70 -8.43 7.81 -4.91
C ARG A 70 -9.83 7.45 -4.43
N GLU A 71 -10.51 8.39 -3.79
CA GLU A 71 -11.83 8.15 -3.18
C GLU A 71 -11.78 6.93 -2.24
N LYS A 72 -12.63 5.92 -2.45
CA LYS A 72 -12.65 4.67 -1.67
C LYS A 72 -11.68 3.59 -2.19
N ALA A 73 -10.88 3.89 -3.22
CA ALA A 73 -9.93 2.95 -3.79
C ALA A 73 -8.54 3.11 -3.18
N LEU A 74 -7.93 1.98 -2.82
CA LEU A 74 -6.56 1.86 -2.35
C LEU A 74 -5.85 0.77 -3.17
N ALA A 75 -4.71 1.11 -3.77
CA ALA A 75 -3.84 0.15 -4.46
C ALA A 75 -2.43 0.22 -3.89
N SER A 76 -1.84 -0.93 -3.57
CA SER A 76 -0.62 -1.01 -2.75
C SER A 76 0.19 -2.23 -3.18
N TYR A 77 1.52 -2.13 -3.13
CA TYR A 77 2.40 -3.30 -3.21
C TYR A 77 2.55 -4.02 -1.87
N THR A 78 2.27 -3.33 -0.77
CA THR A 78 2.25 -3.94 0.55
C THR A 78 1.07 -4.88 0.68
N HIS A 79 1.38 -6.16 0.84
CA HIS A 79 0.46 -7.24 1.17
C HIS A 79 0.31 -7.33 2.69
N LEU A 80 -0.93 -7.48 3.15
CA LEU A 80 -1.28 -7.56 4.56
C LEU A 80 -1.83 -8.94 4.89
N HIS A 81 -1.38 -9.51 6.00
CA HIS A 81 -2.01 -10.67 6.58
C HIS A 81 -3.18 -10.22 7.46
N ALA A 82 -4.38 -10.79 7.24
CA ALA A 82 -5.60 -10.37 7.94
C ALA A 82 -5.47 -10.49 9.47
N LEU A 83 -4.99 -11.62 9.99
CA LEU A 83 -4.78 -11.80 11.44
C LEU A 83 -3.64 -10.94 11.99
N GLY A 84 -2.72 -10.49 11.13
CA GLY A 84 -1.68 -9.54 11.54
C GLY A 84 -2.17 -8.09 11.56
N ASN A 85 -3.34 -7.82 10.98
CA ASN A 85 -3.91 -6.49 10.76
C ASN A 85 -5.44 -6.52 10.90
N GLU A 86 -5.95 -7.14 11.98
CA GLU A 86 -7.40 -7.44 12.12
C GLU A 86 -8.28 -6.20 12.00
N LYS A 87 -7.86 -5.07 12.60
CA LYS A 87 -8.56 -3.78 12.48
C LYS A 87 -8.69 -3.31 11.03
N ALA A 88 -7.65 -3.52 10.22
CA ALA A 88 -7.68 -3.15 8.81
C ALA A 88 -8.65 -4.04 8.03
N PHE A 89 -8.69 -5.34 8.34
CA PHE A 89 -9.63 -6.27 7.74
C PHE A 89 -11.08 -5.93 8.09
N LEU A 90 -11.37 -5.62 9.36
CA LEU A 90 -12.72 -5.22 9.80
C LEU A 90 -13.18 -3.93 9.11
N ARG A 91 -12.31 -2.91 9.00
CA ARG A 91 -12.65 -1.67 8.27
C ARG A 91 -12.91 -1.91 6.79
N PHE A 92 -12.18 -2.82 6.17
CA PHE A 92 -12.43 -3.20 4.79
C PHE A 92 -13.85 -3.76 4.62
N LEU A 93 -14.29 -4.63 5.53
CA LEU A 93 -15.65 -5.18 5.52
C LEU A 93 -16.72 -4.11 5.75
N GLU A 94 -16.48 -3.16 6.67
CA GLU A 94 -17.39 -2.04 6.92
C GLU A 94 -17.54 -1.11 5.71
N ALA A 95 -16.48 -0.94 4.91
CA ALA A 95 -16.47 -0.03 3.78
C ALA A 95 -17.16 -0.56 2.51
N VAL A 96 -17.42 -1.88 2.46
CA VAL A 96 -18.10 -2.55 1.34
C VAL A 96 -19.59 -2.81 1.61
N GLY A 97 -20.06 -2.58 2.84
CA GLY A 97 -21.49 -2.53 3.20
C GLY A 97 -22.09 -1.15 2.90
#